data_AF-A0AAW9YYY1-F1
#
_entry.id   AF-A0AAW9YYY1-F1
#
_cell.length_a   1.000
_cell.length_b   1.000
_cell.length_c   1.000
_cell.angle_alpha   90.00
_cell.angle_beta   90.00
_cell.angle_gamma   90.00
#
_symmetry.space_group_name_H-M   'P 1'
#
loop_
_entity.id
_entity.type
_entity.pdbx_description
1 polymer ?
#
loop_
_entity_poly.entity_id
_entity_poly.type
_entity_poly.pdbx_seq_one_letter_code
_entity_poly.pdbx_strand_id
1 'polypeptide(L)'
;MSNNYFTVQENYKERFYQIPKIFFTNEKYKKLSNDTKIAYGILRDRVDLSIKNNWVDELGNIYFIYTVKHLEIILNCGNKKVIKIKNELEDAGLLEQKRLGLNKPNMLYLKKPIVTKEDIYIINNIDGDLNNTNESSQNTEMSKRHFQKCQNDTSRNVKTTLPEVSKRHSNDTDTNDTDTNDTDTNDTDINDTDINDTTTKKSLKSGSSCRKNYLKSLLKNEFYSNPTKAFIEKIHKLSENMSDELLEYAVNYASEKGENPKQYLTKILEIWFNNNIYNLSQAKSFNIKPIKHSLKSKEKTPRWITHPEEYKLKEENDQNLAAEAQAFKEHLINKRRNYN
;
A
#
# COMPACT_ATOMS: atom_id res chain seq x y z
N MET A 1 12.55 18.58 48.74
CA MET A 1 11.42 17.68 48.44
C MET A 1 11.24 17.67 46.94
N SER A 2 11.59 16.57 46.29
CA SER A 2 11.30 16.38 44.86
C SER A 2 9.80 16.25 44.73
N ASN A 3 9.12 17.28 44.22
CA ASN A 3 7.71 17.15 43.93
C ASN A 3 7.55 16.15 42.77
N ASN A 4 7.12 14.92 43.09
CA ASN A 4 6.80 13.88 42.11
C ASN A 4 5.44 14.18 41.48
N TYR A 5 5.34 15.28 40.73
CA TYR A 5 4.16 15.54 39.92
C TYR A 5 4.16 14.62 38.69
N PHE A 6 2.98 14.10 38.34
CA PHE A 6 2.81 13.43 37.05
C PHE A 6 3.05 14.45 35.94
N THR A 7 4.16 14.28 35.22
CA THR A 7 4.46 15.11 34.05
C THR A 7 3.89 14.47 32.81
N VAL A 8 3.54 15.31 31.83
CA VAL A 8 3.09 14.84 30.51
C VAL A 8 4.18 13.95 29.87
N GLN A 9 5.45 14.30 30.06
CA GLN A 9 6.58 13.50 29.57
C GLN A 9 6.61 12.10 30.19
N GLU A 10 6.37 11.99 31.49
CA GLU A 10 6.30 10.69 32.17
C GLU A 10 5.13 9.86 31.64
N ASN A 11 3.95 10.48 31.45
CA ASN A 11 2.78 9.78 30.91
C ASN A 11 3.03 9.18 29.51
N TYR A 12 3.80 9.85 28.66
CA TYR A 12 4.15 9.31 27.34
C TYR A 12 5.26 8.26 27.39
N LYS A 13 6.19 8.33 28.35
CA LYS A 13 7.22 7.28 28.58
C LYS A 13 6.63 5.98 29.09
N GLU A 14 5.57 6.06 29.88
CA GLU A 14 4.85 4.91 30.43
C GLU A 14 3.90 4.24 29.42
N ARG A 15 3.87 4.66 28.15
CA ARG A 15 3.10 3.99 27.09
C ARG A 15 3.94 2.90 26.44
N PHE A 16 3.45 1.67 26.51
CA PHE A 16 4.14 0.51 25.96
C PHE A 16 3.20 -0.36 25.12
N TYR A 17 3.79 -1.03 24.13
CA TYR A 17 3.09 -2.08 23.39
C TYR A 17 3.09 -3.38 24.20
N GLN A 18 1.92 -3.99 24.33
CA GLN A 18 1.75 -5.23 25.10
C GLN A 18 1.97 -6.45 24.21
N ILE A 19 2.95 -7.28 24.55
CA ILE A 19 3.22 -8.55 23.88
C ILE A 19 2.85 -9.71 24.82
N PRO A 20 2.01 -10.66 24.40
CA PRO A 20 1.67 -11.83 25.21
C PRO A 20 2.90 -12.68 25.58
N LYS A 21 3.09 -12.95 26.89
CA LYS A 21 4.16 -13.84 27.40
C LYS A 21 4.12 -15.25 26.77
N ILE A 22 2.92 -15.73 26.46
CA ILE A 22 2.65 -17.03 25.82
C ILE A 22 3.41 -17.23 24.49
N PHE A 23 3.78 -16.14 23.80
CA PHE A 23 4.56 -16.23 22.56
C PHE A 23 6.00 -16.74 22.76
N PHE A 24 6.45 -16.82 24.01
CA PHE A 24 7.79 -17.28 24.35
C PHE A 24 7.79 -18.66 25.03
N THR A 25 6.65 -19.12 25.53
CA THR A 25 6.50 -20.44 26.18
C THR A 25 5.97 -21.48 25.21
N ASN A 26 4.85 -21.21 24.56
CA ASN A 26 4.13 -22.18 23.76
C ASN A 26 4.89 -22.51 22.47
N GLU A 27 5.08 -23.80 22.17
CA GLU A 27 5.82 -24.26 20.99
C GLU A 27 5.22 -23.79 19.67
N LYS A 28 3.89 -23.63 19.59
CA LYS A 28 3.19 -23.12 18.41
C LYS A 28 3.64 -21.71 18.07
N TYR A 29 3.72 -20.84 19.08
CA TYR A 29 4.05 -19.43 18.90
C TYR A 29 5.56 -19.16 18.98
N LYS A 30 6.34 -20.10 19.53
CA LYS A 30 7.80 -20.01 19.58
C LYS A 30 8.43 -19.96 18.18
N LYS A 31 7.78 -20.59 17.19
CA LYS A 31 8.19 -20.57 15.78
C LYS A 31 8.04 -19.20 15.10
N LEU A 32 7.27 -18.28 15.68
CA LEU A 32 7.05 -16.95 15.12
C LEU A 32 8.32 -16.11 15.18
N SER A 33 8.55 -15.29 14.15
CA SER A 33 9.62 -14.31 14.18
C SER A 33 9.37 -13.24 15.24
N ASN A 34 10.45 -12.64 15.77
CA ASN A 34 10.35 -11.57 16.76
C ASN A 34 9.58 -10.36 16.19
N ASP A 35 9.80 -10.05 14.91
CA ASP A 35 9.05 -9.00 14.21
C ASP A 35 7.55 -9.28 14.24
N THR A 36 7.13 -10.52 14.01
CA THR A 36 5.73 -10.92 14.06
C THR A 36 5.13 -10.80 15.47
N LYS A 37 5.89 -11.16 16.52
CA LYS A 37 5.46 -10.99 17.92
C LYS A 37 5.27 -9.51 18.28
N ILE A 38 6.18 -8.65 17.84
CA ILE A 38 6.08 -7.19 18.03
C ILE A 38 4.91 -6.62 17.24
N ALA A 39 4.75 -7.03 15.98
CA ALA A 39 3.65 -6.59 15.12
C ALA A 39 2.28 -6.93 15.72
N TYR A 40 2.13 -8.10 16.33
CA TYR A 40 0.92 -8.46 17.07
C TYR A 40 0.62 -7.46 18.20
N GLY A 41 1.65 -7.09 18.99
CA GLY A 41 1.49 -6.11 20.08
C GLY A 41 1.09 -4.72 19.59
N ILE A 42 1.66 -4.26 18.46
CA ILE A 42 1.29 -3.00 17.82
C ILE A 42 -0.16 -3.05 17.31
N LEU A 43 -0.54 -4.13 16.61
CA LEU A 43 -1.92 -4.29 16.11
C LEU A 43 -2.93 -4.39 17.25
N ARG A 44 -2.55 -4.99 18.38
CA ARG A 44 -3.40 -5.08 19.57
C ARG A 44 -3.70 -3.71 20.16
N ASP A 45 -2.72 -2.81 20.26
CA ASP A 45 -2.92 -1.43 20.71
C ASP A 45 -3.91 -0.67 19.80
N ARG A 46 -3.89 -0.99 18.51
CA ARG A 46 -4.78 -0.37 17.51
C ARG A 46 -6.22 -0.83 17.58
N VAL A 47 -6.55 -1.89 18.34
CA VAL A 47 -7.93 -2.35 18.55
C VAL A 47 -8.80 -1.20 19.08
N ASP A 48 -8.27 -0.35 19.96
CA ASP A 48 -9.00 0.79 20.51
C ASP A 48 -9.37 1.83 19.45
N LEU A 49 -8.54 1.98 18.40
CA LEU A 49 -8.88 2.83 17.26
C LEU A 49 -9.99 2.21 16.40
N SER A 50 -10.00 0.88 16.23
CA SER A 50 -11.09 0.20 15.53
C SER A 50 -12.42 0.40 16.25
N ILE A 51 -12.44 0.36 17.58
CA ILE A 51 -13.65 0.63 18.38
C ILE A 51 -14.13 2.06 18.15
N LYS A 52 -13.23 3.06 18.20
CA LYS A 52 -13.56 4.47 17.93
C LYS A 52 -14.09 4.69 16.51
N ASN A 53 -13.63 3.90 15.55
CA ASN A 53 -14.05 3.96 14.16
C ASN A 53 -15.32 3.13 13.87
N ASN A 54 -15.94 2.52 14.88
CA ASN A 54 -17.07 1.59 14.74
C ASN A 54 -16.80 0.41 13.78
N TRP A 55 -15.56 -0.09 13.75
CA TRP A 55 -15.19 -1.28 12.99
C TRP A 55 -15.47 -2.56 13.78
N VAL A 56 -16.76 -2.84 13.94
CA VAL A 56 -17.29 -3.96 14.71
C VAL A 56 -18.33 -4.68 13.87
N ASP A 57 -18.22 -6.00 13.78
CA ASP A 57 -19.19 -6.85 13.10
C ASP A 57 -20.51 -6.96 13.86
N GLU A 58 -21.53 -7.52 13.21
CA GLU A 58 -22.83 -7.86 13.81
C GLU A 58 -22.70 -8.75 15.08
N LEU A 59 -21.66 -9.58 15.15
CA LEU A 59 -21.36 -10.45 16.29
C LEU A 59 -20.55 -9.76 17.40
N GLY A 60 -20.28 -8.46 17.28
CA GLY A 60 -19.43 -7.73 18.23
C GLY A 60 -17.93 -7.96 18.06
N ASN A 61 -17.51 -8.58 16.95
CA ASN A 61 -16.09 -8.84 16.68
C ASN A 61 -15.42 -7.62 16.06
N ILE A 62 -14.29 -7.21 16.62
CA ILE A 62 -13.53 -6.06 16.13
C ILE A 62 -12.65 -6.49 14.96
N TYR A 63 -12.63 -5.68 13.91
CA TYR A 63 -11.78 -5.90 12.73
C TYR A 63 -11.01 -4.65 12.34
N PHE A 64 -10.05 -4.83 11.44
CA PHE A 64 -9.30 -3.75 10.80
C PHE A 64 -9.55 -3.70 9.31
N ILE A 65 -9.71 -2.49 8.78
CA ILE A 65 -9.69 -2.23 7.34
C ILE A 65 -8.37 -1.54 7.01
N TYR A 66 -7.31 -2.33 6.84
CA TYR A 66 -6.00 -1.80 6.46
C TYR A 66 -5.54 -2.34 5.11
N THR A 67 -5.06 -1.43 4.27
CA THR A 67 -4.31 -1.77 3.06
C THR A 67 -2.88 -2.17 3.44
N VAL A 68 -2.18 -2.86 2.53
CA VAL A 68 -0.77 -3.23 2.77
C VAL A 68 0.09 -1.98 3.06
N LYS A 69 -0.16 -0.87 2.35
CA LYS A 69 0.52 0.42 2.58
C LYS A 69 0.28 0.98 3.98
N HIS A 70 -0.94 0.86 4.52
CA HIS A 70 -1.20 1.28 5.90
C HIS A 70 -0.45 0.43 6.92
N LEU A 71 -0.38 -0.89 6.69
CA LEU A 71 0.40 -1.78 7.55
C LEU A 71 1.89 -1.49 7.49
N GLU A 72 2.44 -1.11 6.33
CA GLU A 72 3.84 -0.68 6.21
C GLU A 72 4.16 0.52 7.10
N ILE A 73 3.26 1.52 7.15
CA ILE A 73 3.42 2.71 7.98
C ILE A 73 3.27 2.35 9.47
N ILE A 74 2.27 1.55 9.83
CA ILE A 74 2.00 1.18 11.23
C ILE A 74 3.14 0.33 11.81
N LEU A 75 3.61 -0.66 11.06
CA LEU A 75 4.65 -1.59 11.48
C LEU A 75 6.06 -1.08 11.18
N ASN A 76 6.18 0.06 10.48
CA ASN A 76 7.43 0.63 9.99
C ASN A 76 8.32 -0.41 9.27
N CYS A 77 7.74 -1.16 8.35
CA CYS A 77 8.47 -2.18 7.59
C CYS A 77 8.06 -2.24 6.12
N GLY A 78 8.97 -2.75 5.27
CA GLY A 78 8.74 -2.84 3.83
C GLY A 78 7.69 -3.89 3.45
N ASN A 79 7.10 -3.73 2.26
CA ASN A 79 6.01 -4.56 1.73
C ASN A 79 6.20 -6.07 1.91
N LYS A 80 7.35 -6.60 1.51
CA LYS A 80 7.67 -8.03 1.60
C LYS A 80 7.64 -8.54 3.05
N LYS A 81 8.11 -7.73 4.00
CA LYS A 81 8.14 -8.06 5.42
C LYS A 81 6.73 -8.02 6.01
N VAL A 82 5.91 -7.05 5.62
CA VAL A 82 4.48 -7.01 6.01
C VAL A 82 3.74 -8.26 5.55
N ILE A 83 3.93 -8.69 4.29
CA ILE A 83 3.28 -9.90 3.76
C ILE A 83 3.75 -11.13 4.55
N LYS A 84 5.05 -11.25 4.84
CA LYS A 84 5.60 -12.34 5.64
C LYS A 84 4.99 -12.38 7.05
N ILE A 85 4.96 -11.24 7.75
CA ILE A 85 4.35 -11.13 9.09
C ILE A 85 2.88 -11.55 9.04
N LYS A 86 2.14 -11.09 8.02
CA LYS A 86 0.72 -11.41 7.86
C LYS A 86 0.50 -12.92 7.71
N ASN A 87 1.29 -13.57 6.85
CA ASN A 87 1.21 -15.02 6.65
C ASN A 87 1.61 -15.78 7.93
N GLU A 88 2.68 -15.37 8.63
CA GLU A 88 3.07 -16.01 9.89
C GLU A 88 1.98 -15.93 10.97
N LEU A 89 1.27 -14.79 11.06
CA LEU A 89 0.14 -14.63 11.97
C LEU A 89 -1.07 -15.48 11.58
N GLU A 90 -1.34 -15.64 10.28
CA GLU A 90 -2.40 -16.52 9.78
C GLU A 90 -2.09 -17.99 10.06
N ASP A 91 -0.86 -18.43 9.78
CA ASP A 91 -0.39 -19.80 10.02
C ASP A 91 -0.47 -20.17 11.52
N ALA A 92 -0.17 -19.21 12.40
CA ALA A 92 -0.32 -19.39 13.85
C ALA A 92 -1.79 -19.29 14.33
N GLY A 93 -2.73 -18.91 13.48
CA GLY A 93 -4.14 -18.69 13.81
C GLY A 93 -4.39 -17.47 14.70
N LEU A 94 -3.48 -16.50 14.69
CA LEU A 94 -3.58 -15.23 15.42
C LEU A 94 -4.24 -14.12 14.60
N LEU A 95 -4.30 -14.27 13.28
CA LEU A 95 -4.96 -13.34 12.37
C LEU A 95 -5.86 -14.12 11.42
N GLU A 96 -7.03 -13.58 11.11
CA GLU A 96 -7.93 -14.10 10.08
C GLU A 96 -8.28 -13.00 9.09
N GLN A 97 -8.29 -13.33 7.80
CA GLN A 97 -8.65 -12.40 6.74
C GLN A 97 -9.95 -12.81 6.06
N LYS A 98 -10.92 -11.89 6.01
CA LYS A 98 -12.12 -12.06 5.20
C LYS A 98 -12.12 -11.09 4.03
N ARG A 99 -12.38 -11.62 2.83
CA ARG A 99 -12.52 -10.83 1.61
C ARG A 99 -13.96 -10.32 1.51
N LEU A 100 -14.10 -9.00 1.33
CA LEU A 100 -15.41 -8.32 1.22
C LEU A 100 -15.94 -8.18 -0.21
N GLY A 101 -15.12 -8.46 -1.24
CA GLY A 101 -15.48 -8.34 -2.66
C GLY A 101 -14.38 -7.72 -3.51
N LEU A 102 -14.68 -7.45 -4.79
CA LEU A 102 -13.73 -6.77 -5.69
C LEU A 102 -13.49 -5.31 -5.24
N ASN A 103 -12.23 -4.86 -5.30
CA ASN A 103 -11.75 -3.52 -4.95
C ASN A 103 -11.97 -3.05 -3.50
N LYS A 104 -12.52 -3.89 -2.62
CA LYS A 104 -12.59 -3.58 -1.18
C LYS A 104 -11.37 -4.13 -0.45
N PRO A 105 -10.78 -3.37 0.48
CA PRO A 105 -9.74 -3.89 1.37
C PRO A 105 -10.24 -5.08 2.19
N ASN A 106 -9.31 -5.97 2.56
CA ASN A 106 -9.64 -7.14 3.39
C ASN A 106 -9.98 -6.71 4.82
N MET A 107 -10.92 -7.42 5.44
CA MET A 107 -11.16 -7.34 6.88
C MET A 107 -10.16 -8.23 7.59
N LEU A 108 -9.39 -7.65 8.51
CA LEU A 108 -8.41 -8.38 9.31
C LEU A 108 -8.95 -8.52 10.74
N TYR A 109 -9.10 -9.74 11.22
CA TYR A 109 -9.53 -10.04 12.58
C TYR A 109 -8.34 -10.52 13.40
N LEU A 110 -8.00 -9.79 14.46
CA LEU A 110 -6.95 -10.19 15.38
C LEU A 110 -7.52 -11.11 16.46
N LYS A 111 -6.95 -12.30 16.57
CA LYS A 111 -7.36 -13.34 17.52
C LYS A 111 -6.47 -13.33 18.76
N LYS A 112 -7.03 -13.76 19.88
CA LYS A 112 -6.29 -14.00 21.12
C LYS A 112 -5.49 -15.31 21.00
N PRO A 113 -4.30 -15.39 21.59
CA PRO A 113 -3.56 -16.64 21.64
C PRO A 113 -4.29 -17.68 22.50
N ILE A 114 -4.10 -18.95 22.14
CA ILE A 114 -4.61 -20.09 22.91
C ILE A 114 -3.61 -20.36 24.03
N VAL A 115 -4.12 -20.63 25.24
CA VAL A 115 -3.31 -20.93 26.43
C VAL A 115 -3.63 -22.36 26.86
N THR A 116 -2.61 -23.19 27.07
CA THR A 116 -2.77 -24.53 27.64
C THR A 116 -2.36 -24.57 29.12
N LYS A 117 -2.66 -25.66 29.82
CA LYS A 117 -2.33 -25.80 31.24
C LYS A 117 -0.81 -25.84 31.47
N GLU A 118 -0.07 -26.42 30.54
CA GLU A 118 1.39 -26.52 30.57
C GLU A 118 2.02 -25.12 30.49
N ASP A 119 1.49 -24.26 29.62
CA ASP A 119 1.97 -22.89 29.49
C ASP A 119 1.81 -22.08 30.78
N ILE A 120 0.68 -22.26 31.48
CA ILE A 120 0.41 -21.57 32.75
C ILE A 120 1.46 -21.98 33.79
N TYR A 121 1.76 -23.28 33.89
CA TYR A 121 2.78 -23.79 34.81
C TYR A 121 4.16 -23.21 34.50
N ILE A 122 4.54 -23.17 33.21
CA ILE A 122 5.83 -22.62 32.78
C ILE A 122 5.92 -21.11 33.10
N ILE A 123 4.87 -20.34 32.82
CA ILE A 123 4.85 -18.89 33.09
C ILE A 123 4.98 -18.63 34.60
N ASN A 124 4.22 -19.37 35.43
CA ASN A 124 4.26 -19.21 36.89
C ASN A 124 5.64 -19.57 37.47
N ASN A 125 6.30 -20.61 36.93
CA ASN A 125 7.64 -20.98 37.38
C ASN A 125 8.71 -19.98 36.95
N ILE A 126 8.60 -19.40 35.75
CA ILE A 126 9.52 -18.35 35.29
C ILE A 126 9.38 -17.10 36.18
N ASP A 127 8.14 -16.71 36.49
CA ASP A 127 7.89 -15.56 37.38
C ASP A 127 8.31 -15.89 38.84
N GLY A 128 8.29 -17.15 39.26
CA GLY A 128 8.76 -17.62 40.59
C GLY A 128 10.28 -17.64 40.77
N ASP A 129 11.04 -18.15 39.78
CA ASP A 129 12.52 -18.21 39.83
C ASP A 129 13.16 -16.80 39.81
N LEU A 130 12.54 -15.81 39.14
CA LEU A 130 13.00 -14.42 39.11
C LEU A 130 12.87 -13.68 40.45
N ASN A 131 11.95 -14.12 41.31
CA ASN A 131 11.74 -13.51 42.63
C ASN A 131 12.71 -14.05 43.70
N ASN A 132 13.38 -15.17 43.46
CA ASN A 132 14.36 -15.77 44.39
C ASN A 132 15.81 -15.27 44.18
N THR A 133 16.09 -14.49 43.13
CA THR A 133 17.46 -14.00 42.87
C THR A 133 17.85 -12.73 43.62
N ASN A 134 16.95 -12.14 44.42
CA ASN A 134 17.20 -10.86 45.08
C ASN A 134 17.42 -10.91 46.61
N GLU A 135 17.32 -12.06 47.28
CA GLU A 135 17.66 -12.14 48.71
C GLU A 135 18.41 -13.44 49.07
N SER A 136 19.66 -13.25 49.50
CA SER A 136 20.41 -14.12 50.42
C SER A 136 20.94 -15.50 49.96
N SER A 137 22.27 -15.52 49.87
CA SER A 137 23.17 -16.52 50.48
C SER A 137 23.48 -17.83 49.76
N GLN A 138 24.77 -17.93 49.42
CA GLN A 138 25.69 -19.05 49.66
C GLN A 138 25.14 -20.49 49.62
N ASN A 139 25.70 -21.27 48.68
CA ASN A 139 25.71 -22.74 48.60
C ASN A 139 24.30 -23.35 48.42
N THR A 140 23.97 -24.06 47.34
CA THR A 140 24.48 -25.41 47.05
C THR A 140 24.00 -25.84 45.64
N GLU A 141 24.92 -26.42 44.88
CA GLU A 141 24.82 -27.34 43.72
C GLU A 141 23.60 -27.39 42.76
N MET A 142 23.95 -27.18 41.49
CA MET A 142 23.46 -27.85 40.26
C MET A 142 21.98 -27.75 39.88
N SER A 143 21.73 -26.93 38.85
CA SER A 143 20.96 -27.38 37.68
C SER A 143 21.77 -27.15 36.41
N LYS A 144 22.18 -28.25 35.79
CA LYS A 144 23.06 -28.36 34.62
C LYS A 144 22.42 -27.67 33.40
N ARG A 145 22.68 -26.37 33.19
CA ARG A 145 22.55 -25.76 31.86
C ARG A 145 23.91 -25.85 31.17
N HIS A 146 23.93 -26.53 30.04
CA HIS A 146 25.10 -26.62 29.18
C HIS A 146 25.38 -25.22 28.61
N PHE A 147 26.22 -24.46 29.30
CA PHE A 147 26.84 -23.27 28.72
C PHE A 147 27.78 -23.75 27.62
N GLN A 148 27.41 -23.48 26.37
CA GLN A 148 28.33 -23.62 25.26
C GLN A 148 29.48 -22.64 25.52
N LYS A 149 30.63 -23.15 25.95
CA LYS A 149 31.85 -22.37 26.12
C LYS A 149 32.19 -21.75 24.77
N CYS A 150 32.11 -20.43 24.68
CA CYS A 150 32.89 -19.69 23.70
C CYS A 150 34.37 -20.05 23.96
N GLN A 151 35.12 -20.39 22.92
CA GLN A 151 36.56 -20.61 23.03
C GLN A 151 37.20 -19.33 23.56
N ASN A 152 37.83 -19.41 24.72
CA ASN A 152 38.75 -18.39 25.19
C ASN A 152 40.04 -18.56 24.39
N ASP A 153 40.12 -17.91 23.23
CA ASP A 153 41.41 -17.73 22.58
C ASP A 153 42.28 -16.92 23.54
N THR A 154 43.38 -17.54 23.94
CA THR A 154 44.41 -16.98 24.81
C THR A 154 44.80 -15.62 24.26
N SER A 155 44.53 -14.56 25.02
CA SER A 155 45.00 -13.21 24.72
C SER A 155 46.53 -13.19 24.80
N ARG A 156 47.20 -13.61 23.74
CA ARG A 156 48.63 -13.49 23.59
C ARG A 156 48.91 -12.10 23.03
N ASN A 157 49.61 -11.31 23.85
CA ASN A 157 50.17 -9.99 23.57
C ASN A 157 50.47 -9.76 22.06
N VAL A 158 49.86 -8.71 21.51
CA VAL A 158 50.13 -8.22 20.15
C VAL A 158 51.53 -7.61 20.11
N LYS A 159 52.46 -8.27 19.42
CA LYS A 159 53.66 -7.62 18.90
C LYS A 159 53.25 -6.78 17.68
N THR A 160 53.37 -5.45 17.80
CA THR A 160 53.29 -4.53 16.67
C THR A 160 54.40 -4.82 15.67
N THR A 161 54.04 -5.37 14.51
CA THR A 161 54.88 -5.44 13.32
C THR A 161 54.16 -4.74 12.18
N LEU A 162 54.89 -3.85 11.49
CA LEU A 162 54.41 -2.98 10.41
C LEU A 162 53.75 -3.79 9.28
N PRO A 163 52.67 -3.31 8.65
CA PRO A 163 52.04 -4.02 7.54
C PRO A 163 52.92 -3.90 6.28
N GLU A 164 53.53 -5.02 5.87
CA GLU A 164 54.05 -5.17 4.51
C GLU A 164 52.91 -5.52 3.55
N VAL A 165 52.85 -4.77 2.45
CA VAL A 165 51.86 -4.88 1.38
C VAL A 165 52.07 -6.18 0.60
N SER A 166 51.02 -6.99 0.49
CA SER A 166 51.02 -8.23 -0.28
C SER A 166 50.99 -7.96 -1.79
N LYS A 167 52.01 -8.45 -2.50
CA LYS A 167 52.07 -8.52 -3.97
C LYS A 167 51.09 -9.55 -4.51
N ARG A 168 50.09 -9.13 -5.30
CA ARG A 168 49.51 -9.97 -6.38
C ARG A 168 49.07 -9.12 -7.58
N HIS A 169 49.89 -9.24 -8.62
CA HIS A 169 49.62 -9.29 -10.07
C HIS A 169 48.67 -8.26 -10.71
N SER A 170 49.32 -7.28 -11.35
CA SER A 170 48.81 -6.39 -12.38
C SER A 170 48.41 -7.15 -13.66
N ASN A 171 47.37 -6.67 -14.34
CA ASN A 171 47.32 -6.66 -15.80
C ASN A 171 46.90 -5.26 -16.23
N ASP A 172 47.81 -4.62 -16.95
CA ASP A 172 47.70 -3.33 -17.60
C ASP A 172 46.75 -3.39 -18.81
N THR A 173 46.00 -2.33 -19.02
CA THR A 173 45.77 -1.73 -20.36
C THR A 173 45.15 -0.35 -20.20
N ASP A 174 46.04 0.65 -20.18
CA ASP A 174 46.05 1.85 -21.00
C ASP A 174 44.74 2.51 -21.51
N THR A 175 44.66 3.80 -21.16
CA THR A 175 44.26 4.99 -21.94
C THR A 175 42.83 5.13 -22.49
N ASN A 176 42.12 6.17 -22.01
CA ASN A 176 42.01 7.44 -22.76
C ASN A 176 41.30 8.54 -21.95
N ASP A 177 41.86 9.74 -22.08
CA ASP A 177 41.42 11.04 -21.57
C ASP A 177 39.93 11.35 -21.75
N THR A 178 39.37 12.16 -20.85
CA THR A 178 38.79 13.47 -21.22
C THR A 178 38.42 14.30 -20.00
N ASP A 179 39.16 15.41 -19.86
CA ASP A 179 38.70 16.78 -19.65
C ASP A 179 37.70 17.10 -18.53
N THR A 180 38.25 17.81 -17.55
CA THR A 180 37.60 18.84 -16.75
C THR A 180 36.68 19.72 -17.59
N ASN A 181 35.41 19.86 -17.17
CA ASN A 181 34.61 21.02 -17.49
C ASN A 181 34.07 21.63 -16.20
N ASP A 182 34.65 22.77 -15.87
CA ASP A 182 34.05 23.80 -15.02
C ASP A 182 32.60 24.06 -15.45
N THR A 183 31.71 24.23 -14.48
CA THR A 183 30.51 25.06 -14.66
C THR A 183 30.17 25.74 -13.35
N ASP A 184 30.65 26.98 -13.28
CA ASP A 184 29.97 28.19 -12.82
C ASP A 184 28.82 28.06 -11.81
N THR A 185 29.11 28.67 -10.68
CA THR A 185 28.22 29.44 -9.79
C THR A 185 26.96 29.96 -10.48
N ASN A 186 25.80 29.64 -9.89
CA ASN A 186 24.63 30.50 -9.98
C ASN A 186 24.14 30.81 -8.56
N ASP A 187 24.54 31.99 -8.10
CA ASP A 187 23.83 32.75 -7.08
C ASP A 187 22.38 32.99 -7.51
N THR A 188 21.45 32.81 -6.58
CA THR A 188 20.37 33.79 -6.36
C THR A 188 19.64 33.47 -5.05
N ASP A 189 20.07 34.21 -4.03
CA ASP A 189 19.31 34.85 -2.97
C ASP A 189 17.95 34.28 -2.51
N ILE A 190 18.01 33.91 -1.24
CA ILE A 190 17.00 34.07 -0.21
C ILE A 190 16.33 35.45 -0.32
N ASN A 191 15.00 35.48 -0.34
CA ASN A 191 14.23 36.55 0.29
C ASN A 191 12.93 35.99 0.85
N ASP A 192 12.92 35.82 2.17
CA ASP A 192 11.73 35.95 2.98
C ASP A 192 11.20 37.38 2.86
N THR A 193 9.91 37.55 2.57
CA THR A 193 9.17 38.68 3.14
C THR A 193 7.71 38.29 3.36
N ASP A 194 7.31 38.54 4.60
CA ASP A 194 6.01 38.45 5.22
C ASP A 194 4.86 39.22 4.52
N ILE A 195 3.66 38.67 4.72
CA ILE A 195 2.37 39.34 5.03
C ILE A 195 1.78 40.33 4.01
N ASN A 196 0.56 40.05 3.52
CA ASN A 196 -0.64 40.89 3.71
C ASN A 196 -1.88 40.35 2.96
N ASP A 197 -2.98 40.21 3.71
CA ASP A 197 -4.35 40.22 3.20
C ASP A 197 -4.63 41.49 2.38
N THR A 198 -5.34 41.37 1.26
CA THR A 198 -6.65 42.03 1.02
C THR A 198 -7.11 41.90 -0.43
N THR A 199 -8.42 41.68 -0.54
CA THR A 199 -9.29 41.89 -1.71
C THR A 199 -8.88 43.06 -2.61
N THR A 200 -8.62 42.81 -3.90
CA THR A 200 -9.12 43.69 -4.98
C THR A 200 -8.96 43.04 -6.37
N LYS A 201 -10.05 43.10 -7.14
CA LYS A 201 -10.12 42.79 -8.57
C LYS A 201 -9.03 43.53 -9.34
N LYS A 202 -8.28 42.82 -10.20
CA LYS A 202 -7.66 43.44 -11.38
C LYS A 202 -7.61 42.48 -12.57
N SER A 203 -8.03 43.05 -13.67
CA SER A 203 -8.25 42.53 -15.02
C SER A 203 -7.11 41.72 -15.66
N LEU A 204 -7.51 40.65 -16.34
CA LEU A 204 -7.12 40.22 -17.69
C LEU A 204 -5.69 40.55 -18.14
N LYS A 205 -4.83 39.52 -18.12
CA LYS A 205 -3.89 39.28 -19.21
C LYS A 205 -4.12 37.88 -19.79
N SER A 206 -4.50 37.89 -21.06
CA SER A 206 -4.68 36.76 -21.96
C SER A 206 -3.38 36.00 -22.13
N GLY A 207 -3.40 34.72 -21.78
CA GLY A 207 -2.41 33.74 -22.18
C GLY A 207 -2.96 32.36 -21.88
N SER A 208 -3.07 31.50 -22.90
CA SER A 208 -3.58 30.10 -22.80
C SER A 208 -2.97 29.29 -21.63
N SER A 209 -1.81 29.72 -21.11
CA SER A 209 -1.16 29.18 -19.92
C SER A 209 -1.94 29.39 -18.60
N CYS A 210 -2.58 30.55 -18.39
CA CYS A 210 -3.22 30.88 -17.11
C CYS A 210 -4.46 30.02 -16.82
N ARG A 211 -5.30 29.79 -17.83
CA ARG A 211 -6.52 28.97 -17.71
C ARG A 211 -6.20 27.48 -17.49
N LYS A 212 -5.14 26.96 -18.11
CA LYS A 212 -4.65 25.58 -17.89
C LYS A 212 -4.12 25.39 -16.46
N ASN A 213 -3.44 26.40 -15.91
CA ASN A 213 -2.93 26.36 -14.55
C ASN A 213 -4.07 26.41 -13.52
N TYR A 214 -5.08 27.25 -13.74
CA TYR A 214 -6.29 27.31 -12.92
C TYR A 214 -7.07 25.98 -12.95
N LEU A 215 -7.26 25.37 -14.12
CA LEU A 215 -7.86 24.03 -14.24
C LEU A 215 -7.07 22.97 -13.47
N LYS A 216 -5.74 23.04 -13.50
CA LYS A 216 -4.86 22.10 -12.80
C LYS A 216 -4.98 22.24 -11.28
N SER A 217 -5.07 23.46 -10.75
CA SER A 217 -5.28 23.68 -9.31
C SER A 217 -6.67 23.25 -8.86
N LEU A 218 -7.71 23.58 -9.63
CA LEU A 218 -9.09 23.21 -9.34
C LEU A 218 -9.27 21.68 -9.26
N LEU A 219 -8.78 20.96 -10.27
CA LEU A 219 -8.86 19.50 -10.33
C LEU A 219 -8.01 18.80 -9.26
N LYS A 220 -6.89 19.42 -8.83
CA LYS A 220 -6.03 18.89 -7.77
C LYS A 220 -6.71 18.99 -6.40
N ASN A 221 -7.42 20.09 -6.15
CA ASN A 221 -8.13 20.32 -4.90
C ASN A 221 -9.34 19.39 -4.74
N GLU A 222 -10.06 19.12 -5.83
CA GLU A 222 -11.29 18.31 -5.80
C GLU A 222 -11.05 16.79 -5.87
N PHE A 223 -10.13 16.33 -6.74
CA PHE A 223 -9.98 14.90 -7.04
C PHE A 223 -8.77 14.21 -6.41
N TYR A 224 -8.03 14.88 -5.52
CA TYR A 224 -6.86 14.38 -4.78
C TYR A 224 -5.86 13.56 -5.64
N SER A 225 -5.79 13.83 -6.94
CA SER A 225 -4.99 13.07 -7.91
C SER A 225 -4.51 13.97 -9.03
N ASN A 226 -3.23 13.87 -9.40
CA ASN A 226 -2.67 14.67 -10.49
C ASN A 226 -3.40 14.35 -11.81
N PRO A 227 -4.11 15.30 -12.43
CA PRO A 227 -4.76 15.08 -13.71
C PRO A 227 -3.71 14.86 -14.82
N THR A 228 -3.97 13.90 -15.71
CA THR A 228 -3.10 13.64 -16.87
C THR A 228 -3.14 14.82 -17.84
N LYS A 229 -2.03 15.09 -18.51
CA LYS A 229 -1.90 16.21 -19.46
C LYS A 229 -2.99 16.18 -20.56
N ALA A 230 -3.28 14.99 -21.10
CA ALA A 230 -4.33 14.77 -22.10
C ALA A 230 -5.74 15.11 -21.59
N PHE A 231 -6.01 14.87 -20.30
CA PHE A 231 -7.30 15.20 -19.69
C PHE A 231 -7.46 16.72 -19.54
N ILE A 232 -6.42 17.42 -19.08
CA ILE A 232 -6.43 18.89 -18.96
C ILE A 232 -6.66 19.53 -20.33
N GLU A 233 -6.00 19.04 -21.38
CA GLU A 233 -6.19 19.56 -22.74
C GLU A 233 -7.61 19.31 -23.26
N LYS A 234 -8.20 18.15 -22.97
CA LYS A 234 -9.59 17.84 -23.33
C LYS A 234 -10.58 18.79 -22.63
N ILE A 235 -10.40 19.01 -21.33
CA ILE A 235 -11.25 19.93 -20.56
C ILE A 235 -11.04 21.38 -21.00
N HIS A 236 -9.81 21.80 -21.28
CA HIS A 236 -9.52 23.15 -21.77
C HIS A 236 -10.26 23.44 -23.08
N LYS A 237 -10.28 22.50 -24.02
CA LYS A 237 -11.03 22.63 -25.30
C LYS A 237 -12.53 22.74 -25.08
N LEU A 238 -13.08 21.96 -24.15
CA LEU A 238 -14.53 21.97 -23.85
C LEU A 238 -14.97 23.19 -23.05
N SER A 239 -14.08 23.76 -22.24
CA SER A 239 -14.34 24.88 -21.33
C SER A 239 -13.91 26.24 -21.88
N GLU A 240 -13.48 26.32 -23.14
CA GLU A 240 -12.95 27.53 -23.76
C GLU A 240 -13.97 28.67 -23.82
N ASN A 241 -15.26 28.33 -23.98
CA ASN A 241 -16.37 29.28 -24.03
C ASN A 241 -17.25 29.28 -22.76
N MET A 242 -16.84 28.57 -21.70
CA MET A 242 -17.60 28.47 -20.45
C MET A 242 -17.08 29.48 -19.40
N SER A 243 -17.96 30.03 -18.57
CA SER A 243 -17.55 30.86 -17.44
C SER A 243 -16.86 30.03 -16.34
N ASP A 244 -15.99 30.67 -15.56
CA ASP A 244 -15.24 29.99 -14.49
C ASP A 244 -16.18 29.46 -13.39
N GLU A 245 -17.24 30.20 -13.06
CA GLU A 245 -18.29 29.78 -12.11
C GLU A 245 -19.04 28.51 -12.56
N LEU A 246 -19.30 28.38 -13.87
CA LEU A 246 -19.96 27.21 -14.44
C LEU A 246 -19.06 25.98 -14.36
N LEU A 247 -17.75 26.17 -14.53
CA LEU A 247 -16.75 25.13 -14.47
C LEU A 247 -16.56 24.61 -13.03
N GLU A 248 -16.53 25.50 -12.04
CA GLU A 248 -16.51 25.13 -10.62
C GLU A 248 -17.76 24.30 -10.26
N TYR A 249 -18.93 24.76 -10.70
CA TYR A 249 -20.18 24.02 -10.49
C TYR A 249 -20.16 22.63 -11.15
N ALA A 250 -19.60 22.50 -12.36
CA ALA A 250 -19.48 21.22 -13.06
C ALA A 250 -18.61 20.22 -12.29
N VAL A 251 -17.52 20.70 -11.70
CA VAL A 251 -16.54 19.88 -10.96
C VAL A 251 -17.16 19.39 -9.65
N ASN A 252 -17.77 20.28 -8.88
CA ASN A 252 -18.46 19.93 -7.63
C ASN A 252 -19.60 18.95 -7.89
N TYR A 253 -20.42 19.20 -8.92
CA TYR A 253 -21.53 18.31 -9.29
C TYR A 253 -21.02 16.93 -9.73
N ALA A 254 -19.87 16.88 -10.42
CA ALA A 254 -19.27 15.63 -10.83
C ALA A 254 -18.71 14.82 -9.65
N SER A 255 -18.19 15.50 -8.63
CA SER A 255 -17.71 14.91 -7.38
C SER A 255 -18.84 14.33 -6.54
N GLU A 256 -19.98 15.03 -6.44
CA GLU A 256 -21.13 14.59 -5.63
C GLU A 256 -21.94 13.44 -6.26
N LYS A 257 -22.07 13.40 -7.59
CA LYS A 257 -22.99 12.50 -8.28
C LYS A 257 -22.32 11.36 -9.07
N GLY A 258 -21.01 11.45 -9.35
CA GLY A 258 -20.32 10.50 -10.21
C GLY A 258 -19.57 9.41 -9.44
N GLU A 259 -19.87 8.13 -9.73
CA GLU A 259 -19.03 6.99 -9.29
C GLU A 259 -17.58 7.09 -9.83
N ASN A 260 -17.40 7.70 -11.00
CA ASN A 260 -16.11 8.07 -11.57
C ASN A 260 -16.11 9.55 -11.97
N PRO A 261 -15.68 10.46 -11.08
CA PRO A 261 -15.86 11.89 -11.27
C PRO A 261 -15.20 12.47 -12.51
N LYS A 262 -14.02 11.96 -12.93
CA LYS A 262 -13.31 12.42 -14.13
C LYS A 262 -14.09 12.13 -15.42
N GLN A 263 -14.60 10.90 -15.53
CA GLN A 263 -15.40 10.48 -16.68
C GLN A 263 -16.76 11.19 -16.71
N TYR A 264 -17.36 11.39 -15.54
CA TYR A 264 -18.64 12.07 -15.42
C TYR A 264 -18.52 13.55 -15.77
N LEU A 265 -17.50 14.25 -15.27
CA LEU A 265 -17.19 15.64 -15.62
C LEU A 265 -17.02 15.82 -17.13
N THR A 266 -16.30 14.91 -17.79
CA THR A 266 -16.07 14.99 -19.24
C THR A 266 -17.38 14.91 -20.01
N LYS A 267 -18.27 14.01 -19.61
CA LYS A 267 -19.60 13.85 -20.24
C LYS A 267 -20.52 15.02 -19.95
N ILE A 268 -20.51 15.57 -18.74
CA ILE A 268 -21.29 16.76 -18.38
C ILE A 268 -20.88 17.92 -19.29
N LEU A 269 -19.58 18.16 -19.42
CA LEU A 269 -19.05 19.23 -20.26
C LEU A 269 -19.34 18.98 -21.75
N GLU A 270 -19.26 17.74 -22.24
CA GLU A 270 -19.66 17.39 -23.61
C GLU A 270 -21.16 17.64 -23.85
N ILE A 271 -22.03 17.27 -22.91
CA ILE A 271 -23.48 17.51 -23.00
C ILE A 271 -23.79 19.01 -23.00
N TRP A 272 -23.15 19.78 -22.12
CA TRP A 272 -23.36 21.23 -22.03
C TRP A 272 -22.82 21.96 -23.25
N PHE A 273 -21.66 21.55 -23.77
CA PHE A 273 -21.10 22.06 -25.02
C PHE A 273 -22.05 21.82 -26.21
N ASN A 274 -22.55 20.59 -26.35
CA ASN A 274 -23.46 20.23 -27.46
C ASN A 274 -24.83 20.93 -27.38
N ASN A 275 -25.28 21.30 -26.17
CA ASN A 275 -26.55 22.01 -25.97
C ASN A 275 -26.38 23.54 -25.86
N ASN A 276 -25.18 24.09 -26.10
CA ASN A 276 -24.88 25.51 -25.98
C ASN A 276 -25.25 26.12 -24.61
N ILE A 277 -25.02 25.37 -23.53
CA ILE A 277 -25.29 25.80 -22.15
C ILE A 277 -24.03 26.48 -21.61
N TYR A 278 -24.07 27.81 -21.51
CA TYR A 278 -22.93 28.62 -21.06
C TYR A 278 -23.21 29.39 -19.74
N ASN A 279 -24.44 29.33 -19.23
CA ASN A 279 -24.85 30.04 -18.00
C ASN A 279 -25.20 29.08 -16.84
N LEU A 280 -24.87 29.50 -15.62
CA LEU A 280 -25.12 28.76 -14.37
C LEU A 280 -26.61 28.38 -14.20
N SER A 281 -27.53 29.31 -14.50
CA SER A 281 -28.97 29.07 -14.37
C SER A 281 -29.50 28.02 -15.35
N GLN A 282 -28.94 27.97 -16.56
CA GLN A 282 -29.30 26.97 -17.56
C GLN A 282 -28.78 25.59 -17.15
N ALA A 283 -27.55 25.52 -16.61
CA ALA A 283 -26.96 24.27 -16.11
C ALA A 283 -27.74 23.69 -14.92
N LYS A 284 -28.20 24.53 -13.98
CA LYS A 284 -29.04 24.10 -12.85
C LYS A 284 -30.41 23.57 -13.27
N SER A 285 -30.99 24.10 -14.34
CA SER A 285 -32.27 23.65 -14.89
C SER A 285 -32.16 22.35 -15.70
N PHE A 286 -30.96 21.95 -16.10
CA PHE A 286 -30.73 20.80 -16.96
C PHE A 286 -30.56 19.52 -16.13
N ASN A 287 -31.56 18.64 -16.16
CA ASN A 287 -31.53 17.40 -15.40
C ASN A 287 -30.64 16.34 -16.08
N ILE A 288 -29.42 16.15 -15.57
CA ILE A 288 -28.48 15.16 -16.08
C ILE A 288 -28.81 13.81 -15.46
N LYS A 289 -29.34 12.87 -16.26
CA LYS A 289 -29.64 11.50 -15.79
C LYS A 289 -28.35 10.86 -15.23
N PRO A 290 -28.37 10.29 -14.01
CA PRO A 290 -27.20 9.63 -13.43
C PRO A 290 -26.80 8.42 -14.27
N ILE A 291 -25.49 8.20 -14.41
CA ILE A 291 -24.96 7.06 -15.17
C ILE A 291 -25.32 5.77 -14.45
N LYS A 292 -26.22 4.97 -15.03
CA LYS A 292 -26.28 3.54 -14.73
C LYS A 292 -25.18 2.86 -15.53
N HIS A 293 -24.07 2.49 -14.90
CA HIS A 293 -23.14 1.54 -15.49
C HIS A 293 -23.84 0.17 -15.54
N SER A 294 -24.54 -0.14 -16.62
CA SER A 294 -24.84 -1.56 -16.90
C SER A 294 -23.50 -2.20 -17.28
N LEU A 295 -22.90 -2.94 -16.35
CA LEU A 295 -21.84 -3.89 -16.65
C LEU A 295 -22.43 -5.00 -17.54
N LYS A 296 -22.70 -4.70 -18.81
CA LYS A 296 -22.89 -5.73 -19.82
C LYS A 296 -21.50 -6.11 -20.30
N SER A 297 -21.04 -7.27 -19.88
CA SER A 297 -19.89 -7.93 -20.48
C SER A 297 -20.06 -7.92 -22.00
N LYS A 298 -19.03 -7.46 -22.72
CA LYS A 298 -18.94 -7.60 -24.18
C LYS A 298 -18.45 -8.99 -24.58
N GLU A 299 -18.45 -9.94 -23.65
CA GLU A 299 -18.19 -11.33 -23.95
C GLU A 299 -19.41 -11.86 -24.68
N LYS A 300 -19.31 -11.97 -26.01
CA LYS A 300 -20.25 -12.78 -26.78
C LYS A 300 -20.03 -14.22 -26.34
N THR A 301 -20.82 -14.68 -25.38
CA THR A 301 -20.86 -16.10 -25.00
C THR A 301 -21.01 -16.89 -26.30
N PRO A 302 -20.06 -17.78 -26.65
CA PRO A 302 -20.12 -18.54 -27.88
C PRO A 302 -21.47 -19.24 -28.03
N ARG A 303 -22.07 -19.14 -29.23
CA ARG A 303 -23.48 -19.49 -29.45
C ARG A 303 -23.79 -20.97 -29.13
N TRP A 304 -22.81 -21.85 -29.27
CA TRP A 304 -22.90 -23.27 -28.91
C TRP A 304 -23.10 -23.53 -27.40
N ILE A 305 -22.70 -22.60 -26.52
CA ILE A 305 -22.95 -22.70 -25.07
C ILE A 305 -24.40 -22.35 -24.75
N THR A 306 -24.98 -21.40 -25.49
CA THR A 306 -26.35 -20.91 -25.25
C THR A 306 -27.40 -21.71 -25.99
N HIS A 307 -27.02 -22.39 -27.10
CA HIS A 307 -27.90 -23.17 -27.96
C HIS A 307 -27.28 -24.56 -28.25
N PRO A 308 -27.02 -25.40 -27.23
CA PRO A 308 -26.36 -26.70 -27.41
C PRO A 308 -27.16 -27.70 -28.28
N GLU A 309 -28.47 -27.48 -28.41
CA GLU A 309 -29.36 -28.28 -29.25
C GLU A 309 -29.09 -28.09 -30.77
N GLU A 310 -28.60 -26.92 -31.20
CA GLU A 310 -28.29 -26.64 -32.61
C GLU A 310 -27.01 -27.36 -33.08
N TYR A 311 -26.17 -27.83 -32.14
CA TYR A 311 -24.85 -28.39 -32.41
C TYR A 311 -24.74 -29.86 -32.02
N LYS A 312 -25.87 -30.55 -31.78
CA LYS A 312 -25.88 -32.01 -31.64
C LYS A 312 -25.47 -32.65 -32.99
N LEU A 313 -24.34 -33.34 -32.93
CA LEU A 313 -23.64 -34.10 -33.97
C LEU A 313 -24.52 -34.52 -35.18
N LYS A 314 -24.30 -33.87 -36.32
CA LYS A 314 -24.50 -34.51 -37.64
C LYS A 314 -23.18 -35.19 -37.99
N GLU A 315 -23.20 -36.51 -38.14
CA GLU A 315 -22.04 -37.37 -38.41
C GLU A 315 -21.22 -36.98 -39.67
N GLU A 316 -21.75 -36.12 -40.55
CA GLU A 316 -21.01 -35.56 -41.70
C GLU A 316 -19.90 -34.56 -41.34
N ASN A 317 -19.89 -34.02 -40.12
CA ASN A 317 -18.95 -32.94 -39.77
C ASN A 317 -17.55 -33.43 -39.33
N ASP A 318 -17.39 -34.72 -39.05
CA ASP A 318 -16.11 -35.26 -38.57
C ASP A 318 -15.05 -35.31 -39.68
N GLN A 319 -15.44 -35.50 -40.94
CA GLN A 319 -14.50 -35.50 -42.07
C GLN A 319 -14.01 -34.09 -42.41
N ASN A 320 -14.89 -33.09 -42.38
CA ASN A 320 -14.51 -31.69 -42.58
C ASN A 320 -13.66 -31.17 -41.42
N LEU A 321 -13.99 -31.54 -40.18
CA LEU A 321 -13.20 -31.15 -39.01
C LEU A 321 -11.82 -31.84 -39.00
N ALA A 322 -11.74 -33.10 -39.46
CA ALA A 322 -10.47 -33.81 -39.62
C ALA A 322 -9.59 -33.19 -40.73
N ALA A 323 -10.20 -32.78 -41.85
CA ALA A 323 -9.51 -32.09 -42.94
C ALA A 323 -8.98 -30.71 -42.49
N GLU A 324 -9.79 -29.95 -41.74
CA GLU A 324 -9.38 -28.65 -41.19
C GLU A 324 -8.26 -28.79 -40.15
N ALA A 325 -8.32 -29.82 -39.31
CA ALA A 325 -7.25 -30.14 -38.36
C ALA A 325 -5.93 -30.56 -39.04
N GLN A 326 -6.00 -31.29 -40.17
CA GLN A 326 -4.82 -31.64 -40.98
C GLN A 326 -4.23 -30.41 -41.67
N ALA A 327 -5.05 -29.56 -42.28
CA ALA A 327 -4.60 -28.31 -42.91
C ALA A 327 -3.92 -27.38 -41.88
N PHE A 328 -4.44 -27.30 -40.66
CA PHE A 328 -3.83 -26.52 -39.58
C PHE A 328 -2.47 -27.08 -39.15
N LYS A 329 -2.32 -28.41 -39.07
CA LYS A 329 -1.03 -29.06 -38.78
C LYS A 329 0.01 -28.80 -39.87
N GLU A 330 -0.38 -28.88 -41.15
CA GLU A 330 0.52 -28.56 -42.27
C GLU A 330 0.95 -27.10 -42.27
N HIS A 331 0.03 -26.17 -41.95
CA HIS A 331 0.36 -24.77 -41.80
C HIS A 331 1.44 -24.53 -40.72
N LEU A 332 1.34 -25.21 -39.58
CA LEU A 332 2.35 -25.13 -38.52
C LEU A 332 3.70 -25.71 -38.95
N ILE A 333 3.71 -26.80 -39.72
CA ILE A 333 4.95 -27.42 -40.24
C ILE A 333 5.63 -26.49 -41.26
N ASN A 334 4.88 -25.91 -42.18
CA ASN A 334 5.41 -24.96 -43.16
C ASN A 334 5.91 -23.68 -42.49
N LYS A 335 5.21 -23.19 -41.47
CA LYS A 335 5.68 -22.06 -40.68
C LYS A 335 6.99 -22.38 -39.96
N ARG A 336 7.20 -23.61 -39.49
CA ARG A 336 8.45 -24.04 -38.84
C ARG A 336 9.62 -24.20 -39.80
N ARG A 337 9.37 -24.53 -41.08
CA ARG A 337 10.39 -24.62 -42.13
C ARG A 337 10.91 -23.27 -42.62
N ASN A 338 10.12 -22.20 -42.52
CA ASN A 338 10.50 -20.85 -42.94
C ASN A 338 11.35 -20.08 -41.91
N TYR A 339 11.70 -20.69 -40.77
CA TYR A 339 12.53 -20.07 -39.72
C TYR A 339 13.86 -20.81 -39.47
N ASN A 340 14.26 -21.72 -40.37
CA ASN A 340 15.59 -22.33 -40.39
C ASN A 340 16.35 -21.93 -41.65
#